data_AF-A0A8I1U6X2-F1
#
_entry.id   AF-A0A8I1U6X2-F1
#
_cell.length_a   1.000
_cell.length_b   1.000
_cell.length_c   1.000
_cell.angle_alpha   90.00
_cell.angle_beta   90.00
_cell.angle_gamma   90.00
#
_symmetry.space_group_name_H-M   'P 1'
#
loop_
_entity.id
_entity.type
_entity.pdbx_description
1 polymer ?
#
loop_
_entity_poly.entity_id
_entity_poly.type
_entity_poly.pdbx_seq_one_letter_code
_entity_poly.pdbx_strand_id
1 'polypeptide(L)'
;MLRFLVIAPSIAALTLLPLAVLAQEVPAEAQMDMWCGTAFELMTRDAPADATPEKLASAKVYADGGQLLLQRAIPIYLEAGYTDEALADYRGDLEASIGRVVNGSTRATDDAAYSFQDCSALIGQ
;
A
#
# COMPACT_ATOMS: atom_id res chain seq x y z
N MET A 1 29.74 13.39 -69.96
CA MET A 1 28.46 13.84 -69.36
C MET A 1 28.48 13.37 -67.91
N LEU A 2 28.93 14.22 -67.00
CA LEU A 2 28.12 15.10 -66.13
C LEU A 2 27.44 14.34 -64.97
N ARG A 3 28.10 14.43 -63.80
CA ARG A 3 27.60 14.52 -62.41
C ARG A 3 26.23 13.91 -62.11
N PHE A 4 26.15 13.09 -61.05
CA PHE A 4 25.34 13.42 -59.88
C PHE A 4 25.92 12.76 -58.61
N LEU A 5 26.41 13.64 -57.73
CA LEU A 5 26.68 13.43 -56.31
C LEU A 5 25.32 13.60 -55.61
N VAL A 6 24.82 12.58 -54.92
CA VAL A 6 23.66 12.69 -54.01
C VAL A 6 24.04 11.89 -52.76
N ILE A 7 24.71 12.54 -51.81
CA ILE A 7 24.13 13.01 -50.55
C ILE A 7 23.49 11.84 -49.77
N ALA A 8 24.29 11.26 -48.87
CA ALA A 8 23.78 10.54 -47.73
C ALA A 8 23.14 11.53 -46.75
N PRO A 9 22.02 11.17 -46.12
CA PRO A 9 21.80 11.52 -44.74
C PRO A 9 21.74 10.24 -43.93
N SER A 10 22.73 10.10 -43.04
CA SER A 10 22.71 9.21 -41.89
C SER A 10 21.35 9.33 -41.19
N ILE A 11 20.46 8.37 -41.42
CA ILE A 11 19.25 8.24 -40.62
C ILE A 11 19.72 7.74 -39.27
N ALA A 12 19.94 8.69 -38.36
CA ALA A 12 20.07 8.44 -36.94
C ALA A 12 18.81 7.68 -36.52
N ALA A 13 18.95 6.37 -36.36
CA ALA A 13 17.99 5.55 -35.66
C ALA A 13 18.01 6.02 -34.20
N LEU A 14 17.25 7.08 -33.90
CA LEU A 14 16.75 7.34 -32.56
C LEU A 14 15.95 6.10 -32.20
N THR A 15 16.60 5.17 -31.51
CA THR A 15 15.96 4.13 -30.74
C THR A 15 15.06 4.85 -29.73
N LEU A 16 13.79 5.00 -30.09
CA LEU A 16 12.70 5.14 -29.15
C LEU A 16 12.70 3.85 -28.32
N LEU A 17 13.62 3.76 -27.36
CA LEU A 17 13.50 2.83 -26.26
C LEU A 17 12.16 3.20 -25.61
N PRO A 18 11.16 2.32 -25.66
CA PRO A 18 9.98 2.54 -24.85
C PRO A 18 10.52 2.65 -23.43
N LEU A 19 10.41 3.84 -22.83
CA LEU A 19 10.47 4.00 -21.40
C LEU A 19 9.26 3.22 -20.90
N ALA A 20 9.42 1.91 -20.79
CA ALA A 20 8.58 1.11 -19.92
C ALA A 20 8.78 1.75 -18.56
N VAL A 21 7.86 2.63 -18.20
CA VAL A 21 7.63 3.04 -16.83
C VAL A 21 7.40 1.72 -16.11
N LEU A 22 8.48 1.18 -15.54
CA LEU A 22 8.39 0.09 -14.61
C LEU A 22 7.69 0.72 -13.41
N ALA A 23 6.37 0.58 -13.33
CA ALA A 23 5.71 0.62 -12.04
C ALA A 23 6.46 -0.41 -11.20
N GLN A 24 7.30 0.06 -10.28
CA GLN A 24 8.14 -0.83 -9.50
C GLN A 24 7.17 -1.65 -8.65
N GLU A 25 7.29 -2.97 -8.70
CA GLU A 25 6.41 -3.83 -7.91
C GLU A 25 6.55 -3.46 -6.43
N VAL A 26 5.43 -3.19 -5.76
CA VAL A 26 5.45 -2.87 -4.33
C VAL A 26 5.92 -4.13 -3.58
N PRO A 27 6.98 -4.06 -2.77
CA PRO A 27 7.50 -5.21 -2.05
C PRO A 27 6.45 -5.76 -1.07
N ALA A 28 6.46 -7.08 -0.84
CA ALA A 28 5.47 -7.76 -0.02
C ALA A 28 5.41 -7.22 1.41
N GLU A 29 6.55 -6.78 1.95
CA GLU A 29 6.67 -6.17 3.27
C GLU A 29 5.88 -4.86 3.35
N ALA A 30 5.95 -4.02 2.31
CA ALA A 30 5.18 -2.77 2.25
C ALA A 30 3.68 -3.03 2.07
N GLN A 31 3.31 -4.08 1.34
CA GLN A 31 1.92 -4.51 1.23
C GLN A 31 1.36 -4.99 2.57
N MET A 32 2.16 -5.75 3.34
CA MET A 32 1.80 -6.21 4.68
C MET A 32 1.69 -5.05 5.66
N ASP A 33 2.64 -4.11 5.64
CA ASP A 33 2.59 -2.89 6.44
C ASP A 33 1.34 -2.05 6.15
N MET A 34 1.00 -1.88 4.88
CA MET A 34 -0.20 -1.14 4.47
C MET A 34 -1.47 -1.83 4.97
N TRP A 35 -1.58 -3.15 4.82
CA TRP A 35 -2.74 -3.91 5.27
C TRP A 35 -2.87 -3.89 6.80
N CYS A 36 -1.81 -4.22 7.52
CA CYS A 36 -1.81 -4.28 8.98
C CYS A 36 -2.00 -2.91 9.62
N GLY A 37 -1.38 -1.86 9.05
CA GLY A 37 -1.57 -0.49 9.49
C GLY A 37 -3.02 -0.04 9.35
N THR A 38 -3.65 -0.34 8.21
CA THR A 38 -5.06 -0.03 7.94
C THR A 38 -5.99 -0.84 8.85
N ALA A 39 -5.69 -2.11 9.10
CA ALA A 39 -6.48 -2.95 10.00
C ALA A 39 -6.45 -2.42 11.45
N PHE A 40 -5.30 -2.01 11.95
CA PHE A 40 -5.20 -1.42 13.29
C PHE A 40 -5.85 -0.04 13.37
N GLU A 41 -5.74 0.78 12.32
CA GLU A 41 -6.48 2.04 12.24
C GLU A 41 -7.99 1.80 12.35
N LEU A 42 -8.55 0.87 11.56
CA LEU A 42 -9.97 0.51 11.62
C LEU A 42 -10.39 -0.02 12.99
N MET A 43 -9.57 -0.88 13.60
CA MET A 43 -9.85 -1.47 14.91
C MET A 43 -9.88 -0.43 16.03
N THR A 44 -9.08 0.64 15.91
CA THR A 44 -8.86 1.61 16.99
C THR A 44 -9.60 2.93 16.80
N ARG A 45 -10.16 3.19 15.61
CA ARG A 45 -10.90 4.42 15.29
C ARG A 45 -12.15 4.63 16.16
N ASP A 46 -12.89 3.55 16.42
CA ASP A 46 -14.21 3.61 17.09
C ASP A 46 -14.17 2.92 18.47
N ALA A 47 -13.38 3.46 19.39
CA ALA A 47 -13.30 2.93 20.75
C ALA A 47 -14.68 2.97 21.46
N PRO A 48 -15.10 1.90 22.14
CA PRO A 48 -16.37 1.88 22.86
C PRO A 48 -16.44 2.97 23.93
N ALA A 49 -17.58 3.65 24.04
CA ALA A 49 -17.77 4.74 25.01
C ALA A 49 -17.65 4.28 26.48
N ASP A 50 -17.81 2.98 26.74
CA ASP A 50 -17.69 2.32 28.04
C ASP A 50 -16.34 1.60 28.24
N ALA A 51 -15.37 1.80 27.34
CA ALA A 51 -14.04 1.22 27.47
C ALA A 51 -13.34 1.73 28.73
N THR A 52 -12.78 0.82 29.53
CA THR A 52 -12.01 1.18 30.71
C THR A 52 -10.67 1.84 30.32
N PRO A 53 -10.04 2.62 31.21
CA PRO A 53 -8.73 3.21 30.94
C PRO A 53 -7.67 2.19 30.52
N GLU A 54 -7.71 0.97 31.08
CA GLU A 54 -6.79 -0.11 30.74
C GLU A 54 -7.01 -0.60 29.30
N LYS A 55 -8.27 -0.75 28.86
CA LYS A 55 -8.60 -1.12 27.48
C LYS A 55 -8.16 -0.05 26.48
N LEU A 56 -8.35 1.22 26.83
CA LEU A 56 -7.90 2.34 26.01
C LEU A 56 -6.38 2.38 25.91
N ALA A 57 -5.66 2.12 27.01
CA ALA A 57 -4.21 2.04 27.01
C ALA A 57 -3.70 0.88 26.15
N SER A 58 -4.33 -0.29 26.22
CA SER A 58 -4.00 -1.43 25.35
C SER A 58 -4.27 -1.12 23.87
N ALA A 59 -5.41 -0.49 23.55
CA ALA A 59 -5.75 -0.09 22.18
C ALA A 59 -4.74 0.92 21.60
N LYS A 60 -4.20 1.80 22.44
CA LYS A 60 -3.21 2.81 22.02
C LYS A 60 -1.96 2.20 21.39
N VAL A 61 -1.50 1.06 21.90
CA VAL A 61 -0.32 0.36 21.36
C VAL A 61 -0.53 -0.03 19.90
N TYR A 62 -1.71 -0.56 19.57
CA TYR A 62 -2.08 -0.92 18.20
C TYR A 62 -2.32 0.30 17.33
N ALA A 63 -2.92 1.37 17.86
CA ALA A 63 -3.13 2.62 17.12
C ALA A 63 -1.78 3.25 16.71
N ASP A 64 -0.86 3.41 17.67
CA ASP A 64 0.47 3.97 17.43
C ASP A 64 1.28 3.07 16.50
N GLY A 65 1.24 1.75 16.73
CA GLY A 65 1.90 0.76 15.89
C GLY A 65 1.39 0.78 14.46
N GLY A 66 0.07 0.81 14.26
CA GLY A 66 -0.56 0.89 12.94
C GLY A 66 -0.15 2.14 12.16
N GLN A 67 -0.07 3.29 12.84
CA GLN A 67 0.42 4.53 12.22
C GLN A 67 1.87 4.42 11.75
N LEU A 68 2.74 3.76 12.52
CA LEU A 68 4.14 3.52 12.11
C LEU A 68 4.23 2.62 10.87
N LEU A 69 3.37 1.60 10.76
CA LEU A 69 3.32 0.74 9.58
C LEU A 69 2.90 1.54 8.34
N LEU A 70 1.86 2.37 8.45
CA LEU A 70 1.42 3.23 7.34
C LEU A 70 2.50 4.25 6.94
N GLN A 71 3.17 4.87 7.90
CA GLN A 71 4.29 5.79 7.64
C GLN A 71 5.45 5.11 6.90
N ARG A 72 5.66 3.81 7.12
CA ARG A 72 6.67 3.02 6.40
C ARG A 72 6.20 2.62 4.99
N ALA A 73 4.94 2.22 4.85
CA ALA A 73 4.41 1.72 3.58
C ALA A 73 4.14 2.82 2.54
N ILE A 74 3.52 3.93 2.95
CA ILE A 74 3.08 5.02 2.05
C ILE A 74 4.21 5.52 1.12
N PRO A 75 5.41 5.90 1.60
CA PRO A 75 6.46 6.37 0.71
C PRO A 75 6.88 5.33 -0.32
N ILE A 76 6.85 4.03 0.02
CA ILE A 76 7.20 2.94 -0.91
C ILE A 76 6.16 2.83 -2.03
N TYR A 77 4.88 3.00 -1.74
CA TYR A 77 3.83 3.02 -2.78
C TYR A 77 4.00 4.23 -3.71
N LEU A 78 4.34 5.40 -3.17
CA LEU A 78 4.60 6.60 -3.97
C LEU A 78 5.84 6.42 -4.87
N GLU A 79 6.92 5.84 -4.33
CA GLU A 79 8.12 5.49 -5.09
C GLU A 79 7.84 4.44 -6.18
N ALA A 80 6.91 3.51 -5.93
CA ALA A 80 6.42 2.54 -6.90
C ALA A 80 5.59 3.15 -8.05
N GLY A 81 5.26 4.43 -7.96
CA GLY A 81 4.56 5.19 -9.00
C GLY A 81 3.07 5.40 -8.75
N TYR A 82 2.57 5.14 -7.55
CA TYR A 82 1.22 5.58 -7.17
C TYR A 82 1.20 7.11 -7.07
N THR A 83 0.13 7.73 -7.59
CA THR A 83 -0.20 9.12 -7.22
C THR A 83 -0.86 9.14 -5.85
N ASP A 84 -0.92 10.30 -5.21
CA ASP A 84 -1.63 10.46 -3.94
C ASP A 84 -3.11 10.06 -4.06
N GLU A 85 -3.76 10.40 -5.17
CA GLU A 85 -5.15 10.01 -5.44
C GLU A 85 -5.30 8.50 -5.62
N ALA A 86 -4.42 7.87 -6.41
CA ALA A 86 -4.45 6.42 -6.61
C ALA A 86 -4.19 5.66 -5.31
N LEU A 87 -3.30 6.19 -4.45
CA LEU A 87 -3.02 5.62 -3.14
C LEU A 87 -4.21 5.79 -2.18
N ALA A 88 -4.90 6.94 -2.23
CA ALA A 88 -6.11 7.18 -1.44
C ALA A 88 -7.24 6.23 -1.87
N ASP A 89 -7.46 6.06 -3.18
CA ASP A 89 -8.44 5.12 -3.72
C ASP A 89 -8.11 3.68 -3.30
N TYR A 90 -6.84 3.26 -3.44
CA TYR A 90 -6.38 1.96 -2.99
C TYR A 90 -6.60 1.73 -1.49
N ARG A 91 -6.30 2.73 -0.65
CA ARG A 91 -6.56 2.63 0.80
C ARG A 91 -8.05 2.55 1.10
N GLY A 92 -8.90 3.26 0.37
CA GLY A 92 -10.36 3.16 0.50
C GLY A 92 -10.88 1.75 0.19
N ASP A 93 -10.40 1.16 -0.91
CA ASP A 93 -10.73 -0.23 -1.29
C ASP A 93 -10.22 -1.24 -0.24
N LEU A 94 -9.01 -1.01 0.27
CA LEU A 94 -8.39 -1.83 1.31
C LEU A 94 -9.18 -1.76 2.63
N GLU A 95 -9.57 -0.56 3.07
CA GLU A 95 -10.42 -0.36 4.24
C GLU A 95 -11.76 -1.09 4.10
N ALA A 96 -12.41 -0.96 2.94
CA ALA A 96 -13.67 -1.66 2.67
C ALA A 96 -13.48 -3.19 2.70
N SER A 97 -12.34 -3.69 2.24
CA SER A 97 -11.99 -5.11 2.29
C SER A 97 -11.81 -5.60 3.73
N ILE A 98 -10.94 -4.93 4.48
CA ILE A 98 -10.64 -5.28 5.87
C ILE A 98 -11.88 -5.14 6.75
N GLY A 99 -12.71 -4.11 6.54
CA GLY A 99 -13.96 -3.91 7.27
C GLY A 99 -14.93 -5.09 7.16
N ARG A 100 -14.95 -5.82 6.03
CA ARG A 100 -15.78 -7.04 5.90
C ARG A 100 -15.26 -8.20 6.75
N VAL A 101 -13.94 -8.30 6.89
CA VAL A 101 -13.23 -9.30 7.71
C VAL A 101 -13.45 -8.99 9.19
N VAL A 102 -13.15 -7.77 9.62
CA VAL A 102 -13.21 -7.35 11.03
C VAL A 102 -14.64 -7.32 11.58
N ASN A 103 -15.62 -6.93 10.78
CA ASN A 103 -17.04 -6.93 11.19
C ASN A 103 -17.72 -8.31 11.12
N GLY A 104 -16.97 -9.38 10.82
CA GLY A 104 -17.45 -10.75 10.97
C GLY A 104 -18.57 -11.15 10.02
N SER A 105 -18.63 -10.59 8.80
CA SER A 105 -19.49 -11.16 7.78
C SER A 105 -19.05 -12.61 7.54
N THR A 106 -19.95 -13.58 7.74
CA THR A 106 -19.71 -15.05 7.89
C THR A 106 -18.94 -15.75 6.76
N ARG A 107 -18.51 -15.01 5.74
CA ARG A 107 -17.73 -15.50 4.59
C ARG A 107 -16.31 -14.92 4.52
N ALA A 108 -15.98 -13.91 5.33
CA ALA A 108 -14.81 -13.06 5.13
C ALA A 108 -13.60 -13.40 6.01
N THR A 109 -13.74 -14.20 7.06
CA THR A 109 -12.61 -14.53 7.94
C THR A 109 -11.55 -15.39 7.26
N ASP A 110 -11.95 -16.19 6.26
CA ASP A 110 -11.04 -17.01 5.45
C ASP A 110 -10.38 -16.20 4.30
N ASP A 111 -10.85 -14.98 4.05
CA ASP A 111 -10.36 -14.07 2.99
C ASP A 111 -9.40 -12.99 3.54
N ALA A 112 -9.04 -13.06 4.83
CA ALA A 112 -8.08 -12.14 5.43
C ALA A 112 -6.68 -12.39 4.87
N ALA A 113 -6.05 -11.35 4.31
CA ALA A 113 -4.68 -11.47 3.78
C ALA A 113 -3.66 -11.78 4.89
N TYR A 114 -3.87 -11.22 6.08
CA TYR A 114 -3.01 -11.42 7.25
C TYR A 114 -3.86 -11.59 8.51
N SER A 115 -3.35 -12.33 9.49
CA SER A 115 -4.01 -12.52 10.78
C SER A 115 -3.66 -11.38 11.75
N PHE A 116 -4.41 -11.27 12.85
CA PHE A 116 -4.06 -10.37 13.95
C PHE A 116 -2.66 -10.65 14.53
N GLN A 117 -2.26 -11.92 14.54
CA GLN A 117 -0.94 -12.35 15.05
C GLN A 117 0.19 -11.90 14.11
N ASP A 118 -0.01 -12.00 12.80
CA ASP A 118 0.95 -11.52 11.80
C ASP A 118 1.18 -10.00 11.97
N CYS A 119 0.09 -9.25 12.11
CA CYS A 119 0.18 -7.80 12.29
C CYS A 119 0.76 -7.38 13.64
N SER A 120 0.45 -8.10 14.71
CA SER A 120 0.99 -7.81 16.06
C SER A 120 2.50 -8.00 16.10
N ALA A 121 3.02 -9.02 15.41
CA ALA A 121 4.45 -9.26 15.31
C ALA A 121 5.22 -8.08 14.68
N LEU A 122 4.61 -7.36 13.73
CA LEU A 122 5.23 -6.19 13.08
C LEU A 122 5.42 -4.98 14.02
N ILE A 123 4.66 -4.93 15.11
CA ILE A 123 4.72 -3.86 16.12
C ILE A 123 5.31 -4.32 17.45
N GLY A 124 5.83 -5.56 17.50
CA GLY A 124 6.46 -6.14 18.68
C GLY A 124 5.48 -6.54 19.78
N GLN A 125 4.25 -6.90 19.42
CA GLN A 125 3.22 -7.44 20.32
C GLN A 125 3.05 -8.96 20.16
#